data_AF-A0A3L7XCF4-F1
#
_entry.id   AF-A0A3L7XCF4-F1
#
_cell.length_a   1.000
_cell.length_b   1.000
_cell.length_c   1.000
_cell.angle_alpha   90.00
_cell.angle_beta   90.00
_cell.angle_gamma   90.00
#
_symmetry.space_group_name_H-M   'P 1'
#
loop_
_entity.id
_entity.type
_entity.pdbx_description
1 polymer ?
#
loop_
_entity_poly.entity_id
_entity_poly.type
_entity_poly.pdbx_seq_one_letter_code
_entity_poly.pdbx_strand_id
1 'polypeptide(L)'
;MKKTIEFVQEREKGAIPMSTEQNKAVLGRWLEGFNKGNADLQVALADEIYTTDFIGHGFGPSLDDVKQFVRMVLTNAPGNGVTVDDLIAEGDKVVARFTVRGKDPSTGQPAHFLVISIGRFTSGKIAEVWQLMMSGESPW
;
A
#
# COMPACT_ATOMS: atom_id res chain seq x y z
N MET A 1 29.28 21.20 -3.30
CA MET A 1 29.25 19.94 -4.09
C MET A 1 27.84 19.39 -4.05
N LYS A 2 27.05 19.52 -5.13
CA LYS A 2 25.76 18.83 -5.24
C LYS A 2 26.08 17.37 -5.61
N LYS A 3 25.82 16.42 -4.71
CA LYS A 3 25.78 15.01 -5.09
C LYS A 3 24.57 14.84 -6.01
N THR A 4 24.83 14.55 -7.28
CA THR A 4 23.82 14.07 -8.21
C THR A 4 23.28 12.75 -7.67
N ILE A 5 21.97 12.68 -7.43
CA ILE A 5 21.30 11.41 -7.13
C ILE A 5 21.13 10.71 -8.47
N GLU A 6 21.85 9.61 -8.67
CA GLU A 6 21.66 8.72 -9.82
C GLU A 6 20.48 7.79 -9.52
N PHE A 7 19.40 7.93 -10.28
CA PHE A 7 18.27 7.01 -10.21
C PHE A 7 18.60 5.79 -11.07
N VAL A 8 18.83 4.63 -10.44
CA VAL A 8 18.95 3.36 -11.16
C VAL A 8 17.55 2.90 -11.54
N GLN A 9 17.19 3.04 -12.82
CA GLN A 9 16.02 2.36 -13.39
C GLN A 9 16.50 1.10 -14.10
N GLU A 10 16.43 -0.04 -13.41
CA GLU A 10 16.57 -1.34 -14.05
C GLU A 10 15.23 -1.72 -14.67
N ARG A 11 15.18 -1.84 -16.01
CA ARG A 11 13.96 -2.26 -16.72
C ARG A 11 14.01 -3.76 -16.98
N GLU A 12 13.02 -4.50 -16.50
CA GLU A 12 12.78 -5.85 -16.99
C GLU A 12 12.27 -5.81 -18.44
N LYS A 13 12.95 -6.52 -19.34
CA LYS A 13 12.54 -6.71 -20.74
C LYS A 13 11.49 -7.81 -20.81
N GLY A 14 10.23 -7.48 -21.08
CA GLY A 14 9.23 -8.46 -21.52
C GLY A 14 7.77 -8.22 -21.12
N ALA A 15 7.50 -7.39 -20.12
CA ALA A 15 6.12 -7.08 -19.73
C ALA A 15 5.55 -5.95 -20.61
N ILE A 16 4.33 -6.11 -21.12
CA ILE A 16 3.59 -4.99 -21.71
C ILE A 16 3.34 -3.99 -20.57
N PRO A 17 3.88 -2.76 -20.65
CA PRO A 17 3.63 -1.78 -19.60
C PRO A 17 2.14 -1.42 -19.60
N MET A 18 1.48 -1.72 -18.49
CA MET A 18 0.12 -1.24 -18.23
C MET A 18 0.14 0.28 -18.08
N SER A 19 -0.98 0.94 -18.34
CA SER A 19 -1.04 2.39 -18.18
C SER A 19 -0.90 2.79 -16.71
N THR A 20 -0.31 3.95 -16.45
CA THR A 20 -0.20 4.52 -15.11
C THR A 20 -1.56 4.64 -14.42
N GLU A 21 -2.62 4.93 -15.18
CA GLU A 21 -4.01 4.97 -14.68
C GLU A 21 -4.51 3.61 -14.20
N GLN A 22 -4.16 2.52 -14.89
CA GLN A 22 -4.53 1.16 -14.46
C GLN A 22 -3.83 0.80 -13.14
N ASN A 23 -2.53 1.11 -13.02
CA ASN A 23 -1.80 0.86 -11.78
C ASN A 23 -2.37 1.67 -10.60
N LYS A 24 -2.74 2.94 -10.85
CA LYS A 24 -3.47 3.75 -9.85
C LYS A 24 -4.79 3.10 -9.46
N ALA A 25 -5.60 2.65 -10.43
CA ALA A 25 -6.87 2.00 -10.13
C ALA A 25 -6.69 0.75 -9.27
N VAL A 26 -5.64 -0.04 -9.51
CA VAL A 26 -5.31 -1.22 -8.69
C VAL A 26 -4.96 -0.82 -7.26
N LEU A 27 -4.02 0.12 -7.05
CA LEU A 27 -3.63 0.54 -5.70
C LEU A 27 -4.77 1.28 -4.97
N GLY A 28 -5.55 2.10 -5.68
CA GLY A 28 -6.73 2.77 -5.14
C GLY A 28 -7.77 1.76 -4.66
N ARG A 29 -8.12 0.77 -5.50
CA ARG A 29 -9.05 -0.32 -5.12
C ARG A 29 -8.57 -1.09 -3.90
N TRP A 30 -7.26 -1.33 -3.80
CA TRP A 30 -6.66 -1.96 -2.63
C TRP A 30 -6.89 -1.15 -1.35
N LEU A 31 -6.54 0.14 -1.37
CA LEU A 31 -6.65 1.02 -0.20
C LEU A 31 -8.10 1.25 0.22
N GLU A 32 -9.00 1.49 -0.73
CA GLU A 32 -10.43 1.67 -0.46
C GLU A 32 -11.09 0.39 0.06
N GLY A 33 -10.59 -0.78 -0.31
CA GLY A 33 -11.12 -2.06 0.12
C GLY A 33 -11.13 -2.24 1.64
N PHE A 34 -10.18 -1.63 2.37
CA PHE A 34 -10.16 -1.64 3.83
C PHE A 34 -11.41 -0.99 4.45
N ASN A 35 -12.00 0.01 3.80
CA ASN A 35 -13.22 0.66 4.28
C ASN A 35 -14.46 -0.25 4.23
N LYS A 36 -14.40 -1.35 3.48
CA LYS A 36 -15.50 -2.32 3.39
C LYS A 36 -15.58 -3.23 4.61
N GLY A 37 -14.54 -3.29 5.43
CA GLY A 37 -14.53 -4.09 6.66
C GLY A 37 -14.57 -5.61 6.46
N ASN A 38 -14.35 -6.12 5.24
CA ASN A 38 -14.46 -7.54 4.92
C ASN A 38 -13.07 -8.15 4.65
N ALA A 39 -12.56 -8.89 5.65
CA ALA A 39 -11.23 -9.49 5.59
C ALA A 39 -11.09 -10.52 4.47
N ASP A 40 -12.09 -11.37 4.24
CA ASP A 40 -12.00 -12.42 3.23
C ASP A 40 -11.96 -11.84 1.81
N LEU A 41 -12.79 -10.81 1.54
CA LEU A 41 -12.76 -10.11 0.26
C LEU A 41 -11.44 -9.37 0.04
N GLN A 42 -10.90 -8.75 1.09
CA GLN A 42 -9.63 -8.03 0.99
C GLN A 42 -8.46 -9.00 0.80
N VAL A 43 -8.47 -10.17 1.45
CA VAL A 43 -7.48 -11.23 1.23
C VAL A 43 -7.56 -11.78 -0.19
N ALA A 44 -8.76 -12.05 -0.70
CA ALA A 44 -8.95 -12.49 -2.09
C ALA A 44 -8.47 -11.44 -3.09
N LEU A 45 -8.71 -10.16 -2.81
CA LEU A 45 -8.17 -9.07 -3.62
C LEU A 45 -6.63 -9.07 -3.63
N ALA A 46 -5.99 -9.42 -2.51
CA ALA A 46 -4.53 -9.51 -2.44
C ALA A 46 -3.98 -10.55 -3.44
N ASP A 47 -4.65 -11.72 -3.55
CA ASP A 47 -4.30 -12.75 -4.53
C ASP A 47 -4.45 -12.27 -5.98
N GLU A 48 -5.43 -11.41 -6.25
CA GLU A 48 -5.63 -10.84 -7.59
C GLU A 48 -4.52 -9.85 -7.96
N ILE A 49 -4.15 -8.95 -7.04
CA ILE A 49 -3.40 -7.74 -7.39
C ILE A 49 -1.91 -7.80 -7.06
N TYR A 50 -1.46 -8.68 -6.18
CA TYR A 50 -0.04 -8.85 -5.89
C TYR A 50 0.55 -9.97 -6.76
N THR A 51 1.84 -9.88 -7.05
CA THR A 51 2.57 -11.03 -7.61
C THR A 51 2.85 -12.06 -6.53
N THR A 52 3.03 -13.32 -6.93
CA THR A 52 3.34 -14.42 -5.98
C THR A 52 4.73 -14.28 -5.35
N ASP A 53 5.65 -13.61 -6.05
CA ASP A 53 7.02 -13.31 -5.63
C ASP A 53 7.15 -11.88 -5.05
N PHE A 54 6.04 -11.31 -4.57
CA PHE A 54 6.01 -9.97 -4.01
C PHE A 54 7.06 -9.76 -2.89
N ILE A 55 7.69 -8.59 -2.90
CA ILE A 55 8.66 -8.14 -1.89
C ILE A 55 8.14 -6.93 -1.13
N GLY A 56 8.04 -7.01 0.19
CA GLY A 56 7.63 -5.88 1.03
C GLY A 56 8.74 -5.29 1.90
N HIS A 57 8.83 -3.97 1.90
CA HIS A 57 9.69 -3.17 2.76
C HIS A 57 8.81 -2.31 3.69
N GLY A 58 8.31 -2.91 4.76
CA GLY A 58 7.34 -2.26 5.66
C GLY A 58 6.49 -3.26 6.43
N PHE A 59 5.17 -3.26 6.21
CA PHE A 59 4.20 -3.99 7.03
C PHE A 59 4.13 -5.51 6.79
N GLY A 60 5.05 -6.07 6.00
CA GLY A 60 5.21 -7.52 5.80
C GLY A 60 6.15 -7.81 4.63
N PRO A 61 7.10 -8.75 4.76
CA PRO A 61 8.07 -9.03 3.70
C PRO A 61 7.49 -9.83 2.51
N SER A 62 6.37 -10.53 2.68
CA SER A 62 5.76 -11.39 1.65
C SER A 62 4.24 -11.19 1.50
N LEU A 63 3.65 -11.79 0.45
CA LEU A 63 2.20 -11.75 0.21
C LEU A 63 1.41 -12.42 1.36
N ASP A 64 1.93 -13.48 1.95
CA ASP A 64 1.27 -14.14 3.07
C ASP A 64 1.25 -13.25 4.32
N ASP A 65 2.33 -12.49 4.56
CA ASP A 65 2.38 -11.50 5.65
C ASP A 65 1.37 -10.37 5.41
N VAL A 66 1.23 -9.89 4.17
CA VAL A 66 0.21 -8.90 3.80
C VAL A 66 -1.20 -9.42 4.11
N LYS A 67 -1.51 -10.67 3.74
CA LYS A 67 -2.82 -11.27 4.03
C LYS A 67 -3.06 -11.45 5.53
N GLN A 68 -2.04 -11.83 6.29
CA GLN A 68 -2.13 -11.92 7.75
C GLN A 68 -2.38 -10.55 8.38
N PHE A 69 -1.67 -9.51 7.91
CA PHE A 69 -1.87 -8.13 8.33
C PHE A 69 -3.29 -7.63 8.05
N VAL A 70 -3.82 -7.90 6.85
CA VAL A 70 -5.22 -7.57 6.48
C VAL A 70 -6.21 -8.17 7.46
N ARG A 71 -6.08 -9.46 7.77
CA ARG A 71 -6.97 -10.13 8.75
C ARG A 71 -6.86 -9.49 10.13
N MET A 72 -5.63 -9.27 10.60
CA MET A 72 -5.38 -8.65 11.90
C MET A 72 -6.03 -7.26 11.98
N VAL A 73 -5.82 -6.39 10.99
CA VAL A 73 -6.37 -5.03 10.98
C VAL A 73 -7.90 -5.03 10.95
N LEU A 74 -8.50 -5.83 10.06
CA LEU A 74 -9.96 -5.80 9.87
C LEU A 74 -10.72 -6.53 10.99
N THR A 75 -10.09 -7.50 11.68
CA THR A 75 -10.69 -8.16 12.86
C THR A 75 -10.55 -7.30 14.12
N ASN A 76 -9.40 -6.67 14.35
CA ASN A 76 -9.12 -5.97 15.62
C ASN A 76 -9.54 -4.51 15.62
N ALA A 77 -9.93 -3.97 14.47
CA ALA A 77 -10.16 -2.54 14.33
C ALA A 77 -11.48 -2.19 13.63
N PRO A 78 -12.63 -2.66 14.18
CA PRO A 78 -13.94 -2.28 13.68
C PRO A 78 -14.14 -0.76 13.83
N GLY A 79 -14.49 -0.08 12.73
CA GLY A 79 -14.63 1.38 12.66
C GLY A 79 -13.38 2.12 12.18
N ASN A 80 -12.28 1.41 11.90
CA ASN A 80 -11.14 2.00 11.21
C ASN A 80 -11.49 2.36 9.77
N GLY A 81 -10.78 3.37 9.23
CA GLY A 81 -10.98 3.82 7.85
C GLY A 81 -9.69 4.33 7.23
N VAL A 82 -9.62 4.20 5.91
CA VAL A 82 -8.55 4.70 5.05
C VAL A 82 -9.10 5.86 4.22
N THR A 83 -8.37 6.97 4.19
CA THR A 83 -8.63 8.09 3.29
C THR A 83 -7.41 8.25 2.39
N VAL A 84 -7.59 8.04 1.08
CA VAL A 84 -6.51 8.25 0.10
C VAL A 84 -6.42 9.74 -0.20
N ASP A 85 -5.29 10.35 0.17
CA ASP A 85 -5.07 11.79 0.04
C ASP A 85 -4.43 12.14 -1.31
N ASP A 86 -3.44 11.36 -1.74
CA ASP A 86 -2.80 11.48 -3.05
C ASP A 86 -2.53 10.11 -3.67
N LEU A 87 -2.60 10.06 -5.01
CA LEU A 87 -2.23 8.89 -5.79
C LEU A 87 -1.53 9.31 -7.09
N ILE A 88 -0.22 9.11 -7.14
CA ILE A 88 0.67 9.64 -8.18
C ILE A 88 1.38 8.48 -8.86
N ALA A 89 1.40 8.44 -10.18
CA ALA A 89 2.01 7.34 -10.93
C ALA A 89 3.03 7.84 -11.95
N GLU A 90 4.18 7.17 -11.99
CA GLU A 90 5.25 7.42 -12.95
C GLU A 90 5.90 6.09 -13.34
N GLY A 91 5.91 5.79 -14.64
CA GLY A 91 6.42 4.52 -15.16
C GLY A 91 5.71 3.32 -14.55
N ASP A 92 6.48 2.46 -13.88
CA ASP A 92 6.03 1.25 -13.21
C ASP A 92 5.67 1.46 -11.73
N LYS A 93 5.71 2.69 -11.21
CA LYS A 93 5.47 2.96 -9.78
C LYS A 93 4.24 3.80 -9.55
N VAL A 94 3.57 3.51 -8.43
CA VAL A 94 2.48 4.33 -7.89
C VAL A 94 2.79 4.68 -6.44
N VAL A 95 2.79 5.96 -6.13
CA VAL A 95 2.88 6.50 -4.77
C VAL A 95 1.47 6.80 -4.29
N ALA A 96 1.11 6.29 -3.12
CA ALA A 96 -0.08 6.68 -2.38
C ALA A 96 0.32 7.37 -1.07
N ARG A 97 -0.25 8.54 -0.81
CA ARG A 97 -0.27 9.15 0.52
C ARG A 97 -1.69 9.00 1.06
N PHE A 98 -1.84 8.43 2.25
CA PHE A 98 -3.16 8.17 2.82
C PHE A 98 -3.13 8.23 4.34
N THR A 99 -4.30 8.52 4.89
CA THR A 99 -4.54 8.59 6.33
C THR A 99 -5.30 7.35 6.77
N VAL A 100 -4.81 6.67 7.81
CA VAL A 100 -5.50 5.57 8.48
C VAL A 100 -6.04 6.07 9.81
N ARG A 101 -7.34 5.93 10.01
CA ARG A 101 -8.00 6.14 11.31
C ARG A 101 -8.09 4.80 12.00
N GLY A 102 -7.59 4.73 13.23
CA GLY A 102 -7.68 3.51 14.01
C GLY A 102 -7.46 3.67 15.48
N LYS A 103 -7.07 2.59 16.15
CA LYS A 103 -6.65 2.61 17.55
C LYS A 103 -5.15 2.43 17.63
N ASP A 104 -4.50 3.19 18.50
CA ASP A 104 -3.09 2.98 18.84
C ASP A 104 -2.95 1.62 19.56
N PRO A 105 -2.12 0.69 19.07
CA PRO A 105 -1.94 -0.61 19.69
C PRO A 105 -1.38 -0.56 21.13
N SER A 106 -0.64 0.49 21.48
CA SER A 106 -0.01 0.65 22.80
C SER A 106 -0.96 1.21 23.86
N THR A 107 -1.89 2.09 23.48
CA THR A 107 -2.81 2.77 24.42
C THR A 107 -4.27 2.35 24.26
N GLY A 108 -4.62 1.75 23.13
CA GLY A 108 -6.00 1.42 22.73
C GLY A 108 -6.86 2.64 22.38
N GLN A 109 -6.30 3.85 22.41
CA GLN A 109 -7.03 5.09 22.14
C GLN A 109 -7.16 5.37 20.63
N PRO A 110 -8.20 6.12 20.20
CA PRO A 110 -8.30 6.57 18.82
C PRO A 110 -7.04 7.35 18.37
N ALA A 111 -6.54 7.02 17.18
CA ALA A 111 -5.34 7.60 16.61
C ALA A 111 -5.43 7.72 15.08
N HIS A 112 -4.61 8.62 14.54
CA HIS A 112 -4.45 8.83 13.10
C HIS A 112 -3.02 8.51 12.69
N PHE A 113 -2.88 7.76 11.61
CA PHE A 113 -1.59 7.40 11.04
C PHE A 113 -1.49 7.94 9.62
N LEU A 114 -0.44 8.69 9.34
CA LEU A 114 -0.10 9.08 7.99
C LEU A 114 0.78 7.99 7.39
N VAL A 115 0.40 7.50 6.21
CA VAL A 115 1.13 6.47 5.51
C VAL A 115 1.50 6.96 4.11
N ILE A 116 2.75 6.74 3.74
CA ILE A 116 3.20 6.82 2.35
C ILE A 116 3.56 5.41 1.91
N SER A 117 2.98 4.96 0.80
CA SER A 117 3.28 3.69 0.17
C SER A 117 3.72 3.92 -1.26
N ILE A 118 4.82 3.28 -1.66
CA ILE A 118 5.29 3.26 -3.04
C ILE A 118 5.18 1.83 -3.52
N GLY A 119 4.31 1.55 -4.49
CA GLY A 119 4.16 0.24 -5.11
C GLY A 119 4.83 0.20 -6.48
N ARG A 120 5.72 -0.75 -6.73
CA ARG A 120 6.23 -1.11 -8.05
C ARG A 120 5.33 -2.17 -8.67
N PHE A 121 5.02 -1.99 -9.96
CA PHE A 121 4.10 -2.83 -10.71
C PHE A 121 4.83 -3.59 -11.82
N THR A 122 4.44 -4.85 -12.02
CA THR A 122 4.75 -5.62 -13.22
C THR A 122 3.48 -6.28 -13.72
N SER A 123 3.22 -6.16 -15.03
CA SER A 123 2.03 -6.75 -15.66
C SER A 123 0.70 -6.40 -14.95
N GLY A 124 0.59 -5.17 -14.43
CA GLY A 124 -0.60 -4.67 -13.72
C GLY A 124 -0.76 -5.18 -12.28
N LYS A 125 0.22 -5.91 -11.74
CA LYS A 125 0.24 -6.40 -10.36
C LYS A 125 1.34 -5.74 -9.54
N ILE A 126 1.12 -5.59 -8.25
CA ILE A 126 2.09 -5.07 -7.28
C ILE A 126 3.15 -6.13 -7.02
N ALA A 127 4.38 -5.84 -7.43
CA ALA A 127 5.53 -6.73 -7.26
C ALA A 127 6.41 -6.34 -6.06
N GLU A 128 6.38 -5.07 -5.66
CA GLU A 128 7.20 -4.61 -4.54
C GLU A 128 6.59 -3.36 -3.90
N VAL A 129 6.72 -3.23 -2.59
CA VAL A 129 6.19 -2.07 -1.85
C VAL A 129 7.21 -1.55 -0.84
N TRP A 130 7.34 -0.22 -0.76
CA TRP A 130 7.99 0.48 0.35
C TRP A 130 6.95 1.29 1.12
N GLN A 131 6.96 1.16 2.44
CA GLN A 131 6.00 1.83 3.30
C GLN A 131 6.68 2.54 4.46
N LEU A 132 6.23 3.77 4.70
CA LEU A 132 6.52 4.53 5.90
C LEU A 132 5.21 4.91 6.54
N MET A 133 5.07 4.57 7.83
CA MET A 133 3.98 5.05 8.66
C MET A 133 4.55 5.96 9.73
N MET A 134 3.86 7.07 9.91
CA MET A 134 4.10 7.99 11.00
C MET A 134 2.84 8.00 11.86
N SER A 135 3.02 7.79 13.17
CA SER A 135 1.99 8.17 14.12
C SER A 135 1.87 9.69 14.10
N GLY A 136 0.65 10.19 13.90
CA GLY A 136 0.37 11.61 13.95
C GLY A 136 -0.49 11.92 15.16
N GLU A 137 0.02 12.73 16.09
CA GLU A 137 -0.80 13.84 16.59
C GLU A 137 -0.71 14.93 15.52
N SER A 138 -1.46 14.82 14.41
CA SER A 138 -1.41 15.87 13.39
C SER A 138 -2.42 16.97 13.77
N PRO A 139 -1.98 18.21 14.03
CA PRO A 139 -2.84 19.32 14.43
C PRO A 139 -3.33 20.17 13.25
N TRP A 140 -3.19 19.69 12.01
CA TRP A 140 -3.73 20.33 10.81
C TRP A 140 -5.14 19.84 10.51
#